data_AF-A0A7V2V910-F1
#
_entry.id   AF-A0A7V2V910-F1
#
_cell.length_a   1.000
_cell.length_b   1.000
_cell.length_c   1.000
_cell.angle_alpha   90.00
_cell.angle_beta   90.00
_cell.angle_gamma   90.00
#
_symmetry.space_group_name_H-M   'P 1'
#
loop_
_entity.id
_entity.type
_entity.pdbx_description
1 polymer ?
#
loop_
_entity_poly.entity_id
_entity_poly.type
_entity_poly.pdbx_seq_one_letter_code
_entity_poly.pdbx_strand_id
1 'polypeptide(L)'
;MFLGVFDFTFVVWILIGAVSVLIVLGAIEWFKDAGIVMTWWKWLIATIWYIIVLMGLAAPFTLMGEGESAAGWKLLIFSVPVLVILAFIVLRILRIGKTKA
;
A
#
# COMPACT_ATOMS: atom_id res chain seq x y z
N MET A 1 28.98 -2.55 -22.96
CA MET A 1 28.03 -1.60 -22.32
C MET A 1 26.72 -2.31 -21.90
N PHE A 2 26.77 -3.55 -21.41
CA PHE A 2 25.57 -4.33 -20.97
C PHE A 2 25.67 -4.83 -19.52
N LEU A 3 26.80 -4.61 -18.83
CA LEU A 3 27.04 -5.08 -17.46
C LEU A 3 26.52 -4.13 -16.36
N GLY A 4 25.87 -3.02 -16.73
CA GLY A 4 25.32 -2.04 -15.77
C GLY A 4 23.80 -2.09 -15.62
N VAL A 5 23.09 -3.00 -16.32
CA VAL A 5 21.62 -3.07 -16.32
C VAL A 5 21.09 -3.94 -15.18
N PHE A 6 21.90 -4.86 -14.63
CA PHE A 6 21.56 -5.71 -13.49
C PHE A 6 22.28 -5.26 -12.21
N ASP A 7 22.16 -3.98 -11.87
CA ASP A 7 22.59 -3.54 -10.54
C ASP A 7 21.57 -3.97 -9.47
N PHE A 8 21.98 -3.93 -8.21
CA PHE A 8 21.11 -4.27 -7.07
C PHE A 8 19.80 -3.46 -7.12
N THR A 9 19.89 -2.20 -7.53
CA THR A 9 18.76 -1.29 -7.74
C THR A 9 17.74 -1.86 -8.72
N PHE A 10 18.17 -2.34 -9.88
CA PHE A 10 17.31 -2.92 -10.90
C PHE A 10 16.55 -4.15 -10.37
N VAL A 11 17.23 -5.05 -9.65
CA VAL A 11 16.58 -6.23 -9.05
C VAL A 11 15.53 -5.80 -8.02
N VAL A 12 15.83 -4.81 -7.18
CA VAL A 12 14.89 -4.26 -6.20
C VAL A 12 13.63 -3.72 -6.88
N TRP A 13 13.76 -2.97 -7.99
CA TRP A 13 12.61 -2.45 -8.73
C TRP A 13 11.73 -3.56 -9.33
N ILE A 14 12.33 -4.62 -9.87
CA ILE A 14 11.58 -5.79 -10.36
C ILE A 14 10.81 -6.46 -9.22
N LEU A 15 11.46 -6.65 -8.07
CA LEU A 15 10.82 -7.27 -6.90
C LEU A 15 9.64 -6.43 -6.39
N ILE A 16 9.81 -5.10 -6.30
CA ILE A 16 8.73 -4.18 -5.93
C ILE A 16 7.56 -4.34 -6.92
N GLY A 17 7.83 -4.30 -8.23
CA GLY A 17 6.80 -4.45 -9.25
C GLY A 17 6.06 -5.79 -9.15
N ALA A 18 6.79 -6.89 -9.00
CA ALA A 18 6.21 -8.23 -8.87
C ALA A 18 5.33 -8.34 -7.61
N VAL A 19 5.80 -7.83 -6.47
CA VAL A 19 5.03 -7.82 -5.22
C VAL A 19 3.80 -6.94 -5.33
N SER A 20 3.90 -5.76 -5.97
CA SER A 20 2.74 -4.89 -6.20
C SER A 20 1.65 -5.57 -7.04
N VAL A 21 2.02 -6.32 -8.09
CA VAL A 21 1.05 -7.10 -8.89
C VAL A 21 0.36 -8.16 -8.03
N LEU A 22 1.11 -8.90 -7.21
CA LEU A 22 0.55 -9.92 -6.31
C LEU A 22 -0.41 -9.29 -5.28
N ILE A 23 -0.07 -8.13 -4.73
CA ILE A 23 -0.94 -7.38 -3.81
C ILE A 23 -2.27 -7.03 -4.49
N VAL A 24 -2.22 -6.52 -5.72
CA VAL A 24 -3.43 -6.13 -6.46
C VAL A 24 -4.31 -7.35 -6.77
N LEU A 25 -3.70 -8.44 -7.27
CA LEU A 25 -4.43 -9.68 -7.55
C LEU A 25 -5.06 -10.27 -6.28
N GLY A 26 -4.29 -10.34 -5.19
CA GLY A 26 -4.78 -10.79 -3.90
C GLY A 26 -5.92 -9.92 -3.36
N ALA A 27 -5.84 -8.60 -3.54
CA ALA A 27 -6.91 -7.69 -3.16
C ALA A 27 -8.19 -7.93 -3.98
N ILE A 28 -8.09 -8.14 -5.29
CA ILE A 28 -9.23 -8.46 -6.15
C ILE A 28 -9.94 -9.72 -5.66
N GLU A 29 -9.20 -10.81 -5.44
CA GLU A 29 -9.78 -12.07 -4.96
C GLU A 29 -10.39 -11.91 -3.56
N TRP A 30 -9.70 -11.21 -2.65
CA TRP A 30 -10.23 -10.93 -1.32
C TRP A 30 -11.54 -10.13 -1.35
N PHE A 31 -11.69 -9.14 -2.26
CA PHE A 31 -12.94 -8.39 -2.40
C PHE A 31 -14.10 -9.28 -2.90
N LYS A 32 -13.82 -10.22 -3.81
CA LYS A 32 -14.80 -11.20 -4.30
C LYS A 32 -15.24 -12.13 -3.16
N ASP A 33 -14.30 -12.71 -2.43
CA ASP A 33 -14.56 -13.58 -1.28
C ASP A 33 -15.30 -12.85 -0.16
N ALA A 34 -14.98 -11.57 0.03
CA ALA A 34 -15.67 -10.72 0.99
C ALA A 34 -17.08 -10.34 0.53
N GLY A 35 -17.52 -10.63 -0.71
CA GLY A 35 -18.81 -10.21 -1.25
C GLY A 35 -18.93 -8.69 -1.44
N ILE A 36 -17.80 -7.99 -1.61
CA ILE A 36 -17.75 -6.54 -1.78
C ILE A 36 -17.82 -6.23 -3.27
N VAL A 37 -18.92 -5.63 -3.72
CA VAL A 37 -19.04 -5.13 -5.10
C VAL A 37 -18.18 -3.87 -5.24
N MET A 38 -17.07 -3.99 -5.98
CA MET A 38 -16.13 -2.91 -6.25
C MET A 38 -16.54 -2.13 -7.50
N THR A 39 -17.24 -1.01 -7.29
CA THR A 39 -17.50 -0.02 -8.34
C THR A 39 -16.24 0.80 -8.61
N TRP A 40 -16.21 1.54 -9.72
CA TRP A 40 -15.04 2.33 -10.10
C TRP A 40 -14.62 3.37 -9.03
N TRP A 41 -15.58 4.03 -8.35
CA TRP A 41 -15.27 4.97 -7.27
C TRP A 41 -14.67 4.27 -6.04
N LYS A 42 -15.11 3.03 -5.75
CA LYS A 42 -14.54 2.21 -4.67
C LYS A 42 -13.11 1.79 -4.99
N TRP A 43 -12.84 1.45 -6.26
CA TRP A 43 -11.47 1.26 -6.75
C TRP A 43 -10.63 2.51 -6.56
N LEU A 44 -11.14 3.69 -6.93
CA LEU A 44 -10.43 4.95 -6.72
C LEU A 44 -10.07 5.19 -5.25
N ILE A 45 -11.03 4.99 -4.33
CA ILE A 45 -10.80 5.13 -2.88
C ILE A 45 -9.74 4.14 -2.38
N ALA A 46 -9.83 2.87 -2.80
CA ALA A 46 -8.86 1.84 -2.42
C ALA A 46 -7.45 2.16 -2.94
N THR A 47 -7.33 2.66 -4.17
CA THR A 47 -6.06 3.09 -4.77
C THR A 47 -5.47 4.29 -4.04
N ILE A 48 -6.29 5.32 -3.74
CA ILE A 48 -5.84 6.50 -2.97
C ILE A 48 -5.35 6.06 -1.59
N TRP A 49 -6.10 5.19 -0.91
CA TRP A 49 -5.69 4.65 0.38
C TRP A 49 -4.36 3.88 0.28
N TYR A 50 -4.19 3.04 -0.74
CA TYR A 50 -2.96 2.29 -0.95
C TYR A 50 -1.75 3.21 -1.18
N ILE A 51 -1.91 4.29 -1.96
CA ILE A 51 -0.85 5.30 -2.16
C ILE A 51 -0.49 5.97 -0.83
N ILE A 52 -1.49 6.32 0.00
CA ILE A 52 -1.25 6.90 1.33
C ILE A 52 -0.45 5.92 2.21
N VAL A 53 -0.77 4.62 2.19
CA VAL A 53 0.00 3.60 2.92
C VAL A 53 1.45 3.55 2.42
N LEU A 54 1.65 3.54 1.09
CA LEU A 54 3.00 3.54 0.52
C LEU A 54 3.80 4.78 0.95
N MET A 55 3.21 5.97 0.88
CA MET A 55 3.91 7.21 1.30
C MET A 55 4.14 7.26 2.81
N GLY A 56 3.17 6.79 3.62
CA GLY A 56 3.27 6.77 5.07
C GLY A 56 4.34 5.80 5.60
N LEU A 57 4.74 4.82 4.79
CA LEU A 57 5.88 3.93 5.04
C LEU A 57 7.16 4.44 4.39
N ALA A 58 7.11 4.91 3.14
CA ALA A 58 8.29 5.39 2.43
C ALA A 58 8.96 6.57 3.15
N ALA A 59 8.18 7.55 3.60
CA ALA A 59 8.72 8.74 4.28
C ALA A 59 9.59 8.42 5.52
N PRO A 60 9.14 7.62 6.52
CA PRO A 60 9.99 7.29 7.66
C PRO A 60 11.22 6.47 7.28
N PHE A 61 11.14 5.57 6.30
CA PHE A 61 12.31 4.81 5.85
C PHE A 61 13.32 5.68 5.10
N THR A 62 12.87 6.67 4.33
CA THR A 62 13.75 7.66 3.71
C THR A 62 14.51 8.45 4.78
N LEU A 63 13.83 8.96 5.81
CA LEU A 63 14.48 9.68 6.91
C LEU A 63 15.51 8.80 7.65
N MET A 64 15.20 7.52 7.86
CA MET A 64 16.16 6.59 8.45
C MET A 64 17.39 6.39 7.56
N GLY A 65 17.21 6.32 6.24
CA GLY A 65 18.29 6.22 5.26
C GLY A 65 19.14 7.49 5.16
N GLU A 66 18.56 8.67 5.41
CA GLU A 66 19.24 9.97 5.40
C GLU A 66 19.99 10.28 6.72
N GLY A 67 20.03 9.34 7.66
CA GLY A 67 20.70 9.51 8.95
C GLY A 67 19.82 10.13 10.05
N GLU A 68 18.58 10.50 9.74
CA GLU A 68 17.61 11.03 10.69
C GLU A 68 16.74 9.93 11.32
N SER A 69 17.39 8.86 11.79
CA SER A 69 16.70 7.67 12.31
C SER A 69 15.69 7.97 13.43
N ALA A 70 16.01 8.93 14.31
CA ALA A 70 15.09 9.33 15.39
C ALA A 70 13.81 9.99 14.85
N ALA A 71 13.90 10.79 13.78
CA ALA A 71 12.74 11.39 13.14
C ALA A 71 11.92 10.32 12.40
N GLY A 72 12.59 9.41 11.68
CA GLY A 72 11.96 8.27 11.02
C GLY A 72 11.16 7.40 11.98
N TRP A 73 11.72 7.04 13.15
CA TRP A 73 11.00 6.26 14.15
C TRP A 73 9.77 6.99 14.73
N LYS A 74 9.91 8.28 15.03
CA LYS A 74 8.78 9.11 15.51
C LYS A 74 7.66 9.16 14.47
N LEU A 75 8.01 9.38 13.20
CA LEU A 75 7.05 9.44 12.11
C LEU A 75 6.39 8.07 11.88
N LEU A 76 7.13 6.98 11.95
CA LEU A 76 6.59 5.62 11.79
C LEU A 76 5.62 5.23 12.91
N ILE A 77 5.99 5.49 14.17
CA ILE A 77 5.14 5.23 15.34
C ILE A 77 3.84 6.05 15.24
N PHE A 78 3.91 7.26 14.70
CA PHE A 78 2.72 8.09 14.47
C PHE A 78 1.90 7.65 13.25
N SER A 79 2.54 7.36 12.12
CA SER A 79 1.87 7.06 10.86
C SER A 79 1.16 5.71 10.89
N VAL A 80 1.75 4.69 11.52
CA VAL A 80 1.16 3.33 11.54
C VAL A 80 -0.25 3.31 12.17
N PRO A 81 -0.49 3.85 13.38
CA PRO A 81 -1.84 3.94 13.94
C PRO A 81 -2.82 4.70 13.04
N VAL A 82 -2.39 5.81 12.45
CA VAL A 82 -3.22 6.62 11.54
C VAL A 82 -3.61 5.80 10.30
N LEU A 83 -2.66 5.09 9.70
CA LEU A 83 -2.89 4.20 8.55
C LEU A 83 -3.85 3.06 8.89
N VAL A 84 -3.72 2.47 10.09
CA VAL A 84 -4.63 1.42 10.57
C VAL A 84 -6.05 1.95 10.73
N ILE A 85 -6.22 3.11 11.39
CA ILE A 85 -7.54 3.74 11.53
C ILE A 85 -8.15 4.05 10.16
N LEU A 86 -7.36 4.60 9.25
CA LEU A 86 -7.80 4.90 7.89
C LEU A 86 -8.20 3.62 7.13
N ALA A 87 -7.48 2.51 7.33
CA ALA A 87 -7.83 1.21 6.75
C ALA A 87 -9.21 0.74 7.20
N PHE A 88 -9.52 0.88 8.50
CA PHE A 88 -10.85 0.54 9.03
C PHE A 88 -11.95 1.44 8.43
N ILE A 89 -11.69 2.74 8.28
CA ILE A 89 -12.65 3.69 7.69
C ILE A 89 -12.92 3.32 6.23
N VAL A 90 -11.86 3.11 5.44
CA VAL A 90 -11.99 2.72 4.02
C VAL A 90 -12.73 1.40 3.91
N LEU A 91 -12.37 0.39 4.70
CA LEU A 91 -13.07 -0.89 4.70
C LEU A 91 -14.57 -0.74 5.03
N ARG A 92 -14.91 0.14 5.98
CA ARG A 92 -16.31 0.44 6.31
C ARG A 92 -17.05 1.04 5.12
N ILE A 93 -16.43 1.98 4.41
CA ILE A 93 -16.99 2.62 3.20
C ILE A 93 -17.14 1.60 2.07
N LEU A 94 -16.12 0.77 1.82
CA LEU A 94 -16.15 -0.24 0.75
C LEU A 94 -17.27 -1.27 0.94
N ARG A 95 -17.60 -1.60 2.20
CA ARG A 95 -18.69 -2.50 2.56
C ARG A 95 -20.09 -1.90 2.39
N ILE A 96 -20.23 -0.61 2.13
CA ILE A 96 -21.54 0.00 1.84
C ILE A 96 -22.09 -0.58 0.53
N GLY A 97 -23.34 -1.05 0.56
CA GLY A 97 -23.95 -1.73 -0.60
C GLY A 97 -23.39 -3.13 -0.85
N LYS A 98 -22.85 -3.80 0.18
CA LYS A 98 -22.58 -5.24 0.15
C LYS A 98 -23.84 -5.97 -0.33
N THR A 99 -23.70 -6.79 -1.38
CA THR A 99 -24.75 -7.73 -1.75
C THR A 99 -24.90 -8.72 -0.59
N LYS A 100 -26.12 -8.89 -0.08
CA LYS A 100 -26.41 -10.03 0.79
C LYS A 100 -26.14 -11.29 -0.04
N ALA A 101 -25.27 -12.16 0.47
CA ALA A 101 -25.15 -13.52 -0.03
C ALA A 101 -26.52 -14.22 0.04
#